data_AF-H7FUE7-F1
#
_entry.id   AF-H7FUE7-F1
#
_cell.length_a   1.000
_cell.length_b   1.000
_cell.length_c   1.000
_cell.angle_alpha   90.00
_cell.angle_beta   90.00
_cell.angle_gamma   90.00
#
_symmetry.space_group_name_H-M   'P 1'
#
loop_
_entity.id
_entity.type
_entity.pdbx_description
1 polymer ?
#
loop_
_entity_poly.entity_id
_entity_poly.type
_entity_poly.pdbx_seq_one_letter_code
_entity_poly.pdbx_strand_id
1 'polypeptide(L)'
;MIPAVKQESIQRITDMPNLPKPFKILDFNQLAKDYDAKVYDVSQTGKYWPLIWKDDSRKNFDQETFGIYTAMGDVRQGVENHKGIFHESLASIGSVMGASLVGIDKSNQEGKNYVGMLKNYYNSDTKWNIIMNNTSPEVALLGGGYARDWWYDVYPNLMFYAVADFYPNEKDYSDIQRSVADKFYKADSTMAGNYQHSFFDYSTLEPKDNWICKQEDVAAGHAYVLYSAYQKFNDPKYLKGAESSLQALLNQKDNRYYEILMPFGAYVAARLNAEEGRKYDYSKILDWTFNGTPECREGWGMLLDNWNGYDVSGLMGSTVDHGGFAFLMNTYDSMWPLVPLVRYDPRYANVVGKWMLNASNAIKFFYPYEIADEHQTIPEQKQYTKGVIAYEGLIKKSHLKKYENLEAPVAIGDGPNWIEGNPDVSQFSVYGSGHVGIAGAIIEKTDVPEILKLNCLATDFYRGEAYPTFLMYNPFDGEKTVTYQTQTTTNVDLYDAISHKVLLKNVSKVGKITIPGLSSRLIIEIPSRSKIVLKDGKYYANNIVVSYL
;
A
#
# COMPACT_ATOMS: atom_id res chain seq x y z
N MET A 1 -21.21 -30.14 11.03
CA MET A 1 -20.06 -29.81 10.19
C MET A 1 -20.16 -28.32 9.90
N ILE A 2 -19.09 -27.55 10.13
CA ILE A 2 -19.10 -26.12 9.81
C ILE A 2 -19.10 -25.99 8.28
N PRO A 3 -20.04 -25.25 7.65
CA PRO A 3 -20.04 -25.07 6.21
C PRO A 3 -18.82 -24.24 5.78
N ALA A 4 -18.32 -24.48 4.58
CA ALA A 4 -17.26 -23.65 4.02
C ALA A 4 -17.79 -22.22 3.74
N VAL A 5 -16.91 -21.23 3.89
CA VAL A 5 -17.19 -19.83 3.59
C VAL A 5 -17.49 -19.68 2.09
N LYS A 6 -18.69 -19.19 1.78
CA LYS A 6 -19.07 -18.87 0.40
C LYS A 6 -18.22 -17.71 -0.11
N GLN A 7 -17.58 -17.89 -1.26
CA GLN A 7 -16.75 -16.87 -1.88
C GLN A 7 -17.63 -15.85 -2.63
N GLU A 8 -17.33 -14.56 -2.47
CA GLU A 8 -17.89 -13.47 -3.26
C GLU A 8 -17.10 -13.28 -4.56
N SER A 9 -17.73 -12.62 -5.53
CA SER A 9 -17.11 -12.28 -6.81
C SER A 9 -17.22 -10.79 -7.08
N ILE A 10 -16.15 -10.20 -7.62
CA ILE A 10 -16.16 -8.86 -8.21
C ILE A 10 -15.97 -9.05 -9.70
N GLN A 11 -16.90 -8.56 -10.51
CA GLN A 11 -16.95 -8.86 -11.96
C GLN A 11 -15.61 -8.52 -12.64
N ARG A 12 -15.06 -7.34 -12.36
CA ARG A 12 -13.79 -6.90 -12.95
C ARG A 12 -12.60 -7.80 -12.61
N ILE A 13 -12.62 -8.46 -11.45
CA ILE A 13 -11.60 -9.43 -11.04
C ILE A 13 -11.84 -10.78 -11.71
N THR A 14 -13.10 -11.19 -11.85
CA THR A 14 -13.50 -12.39 -12.61
C THR A 14 -12.99 -12.32 -14.04
N ASP A 15 -13.07 -11.15 -14.66
CA ASP A 15 -12.69 -10.92 -16.07
C ASP A 15 -11.18 -10.91 -16.33
N MET A 16 -10.34 -10.80 -15.29
CA MET A 16 -8.88 -10.91 -15.44
C MET A 16 -8.48 -12.31 -15.93
N PRO A 17 -7.34 -12.46 -16.63
CA PRO A 17 -6.84 -13.79 -16.96
C PRO A 17 -6.57 -14.58 -15.69
N ASN A 18 -6.86 -15.88 -15.74
CA ASN A 18 -6.49 -16.78 -14.65
C ASN A 18 -4.96 -16.92 -14.56
N LEU A 19 -4.29 -17.00 -15.71
CA LEU A 19 -2.84 -17.10 -15.84
C LEU A 19 -2.33 -15.91 -16.68
N PRO A 20 -1.79 -14.85 -16.05
CA PRO A 20 -1.32 -13.67 -16.79
C PRO A 20 -0.02 -13.97 -17.55
N LYS A 21 0.19 -13.29 -18.68
CA LYS A 21 1.29 -13.48 -19.63
C LYS A 21 1.90 -12.15 -20.09
N PRO A 22 3.19 -12.11 -20.41
CA PRO A 22 4.20 -13.11 -20.05
C PRO A 22 4.32 -13.22 -18.52
N PHE A 23 4.46 -14.45 -18.01
CA PHE A 23 4.46 -14.71 -16.57
C PHE A 23 5.88 -14.59 -15.98
N LYS A 24 6.04 -13.74 -14.97
CA LYS A 24 7.21 -13.68 -14.09
C LYS A 24 6.86 -12.93 -12.81
N ILE A 25 7.31 -13.46 -11.68
CA ILE A 25 7.19 -12.82 -10.36
C ILE A 25 8.59 -12.44 -9.92
N LEU A 26 8.80 -11.14 -9.65
CA LEU A 26 10.06 -10.62 -9.15
C LEU A 26 10.33 -11.13 -7.72
N ASP A 27 11.61 -11.13 -7.33
CA ASP A 27 11.96 -11.28 -5.92
C ASP A 27 11.80 -9.92 -5.22
N PHE A 28 10.56 -9.58 -4.87
CA PHE A 28 10.25 -8.27 -4.27
C PHE A 28 10.94 -8.07 -2.92
N ASN A 29 11.19 -9.14 -2.16
CA ASN A 29 11.89 -9.04 -0.89
C ASN A 29 13.35 -8.64 -1.10
N GLN A 30 14.04 -9.30 -2.03
CA GLN A 30 15.41 -8.94 -2.36
C GLN A 30 15.48 -7.55 -3.02
N LEU A 31 14.53 -7.23 -3.90
CA LEU A 31 14.45 -5.93 -4.56
C LEU A 31 14.28 -4.77 -3.56
N ALA A 32 13.48 -4.97 -2.51
CA ALA A 32 13.35 -4.00 -1.42
C ALA A 32 14.65 -3.80 -0.64
N LYS A 33 15.36 -4.90 -0.33
CA LYS A 33 16.66 -4.84 0.34
C LYS A 33 17.73 -4.18 -0.53
N ASP A 34 17.71 -4.44 -1.83
CA ASP A 34 18.64 -3.83 -2.79
C ASP A 34 18.34 -2.35 -3.01
N TYR A 35 17.06 -1.95 -3.05
CA TYR A 35 16.65 -0.55 -3.05
C TYR A 35 17.20 0.14 -1.80
N ASP A 36 16.97 -0.44 -0.62
CA ASP A 36 17.41 0.10 0.65
C ASP A 36 18.93 0.34 0.67
N ALA A 37 19.68 -0.73 0.39
CA ALA A 37 21.14 -0.72 0.44
C ALA A 37 21.76 0.30 -0.53
N LYS A 38 21.13 0.57 -1.68
CA LYS A 38 21.63 1.55 -2.65
C LYS A 38 21.16 2.97 -2.33
N VAL A 39 19.89 3.17 -2.02
CA VAL A 39 19.31 4.52 -1.83
C VAL A 39 19.80 5.16 -0.54
N TYR A 40 19.99 4.38 0.53
CA TYR A 40 20.48 4.90 1.81
C TYR A 40 22.02 4.99 1.89
N ASP A 41 22.74 4.48 0.90
CA ASP A 41 24.20 4.62 0.83
C ASP A 41 24.60 6.01 0.32
N VAL A 42 24.98 6.86 1.27
CA VAL A 42 25.45 8.24 1.03
C VAL A 42 26.77 8.30 0.25
N SER A 43 27.51 7.19 0.14
CA SER A 43 28.77 7.10 -0.60
C SER A 43 28.60 6.74 -2.08
N GLN A 44 27.35 6.49 -2.51
CA GLN A 44 27.05 6.22 -3.92
C GLN A 44 27.57 7.35 -4.81
N THR A 45 28.20 6.95 -5.92
CA THR A 45 28.66 7.87 -6.97
C THR A 45 27.92 7.62 -8.27
N GLY A 46 27.98 8.61 -9.16
CA GLY A 46 27.34 8.61 -10.48
C GLY A 46 26.60 9.92 -10.74
N LYS A 47 26.21 10.15 -12.00
CA LYS A 47 25.62 11.44 -12.42
C LYS A 47 24.38 11.87 -11.61
N TYR A 48 23.57 10.91 -11.17
CA TYR A 48 22.32 11.14 -10.43
C TYR A 48 22.32 10.45 -9.04
N TRP A 49 23.50 10.14 -8.50
CA TRP A 49 23.67 9.51 -7.18
C TRP A 49 24.60 10.38 -6.32
N PRO A 50 24.44 10.41 -4.99
CA PRO A 50 23.47 9.66 -4.18
C PRO A 50 22.03 10.18 -4.31
N LEU A 51 21.04 9.35 -3.96
CA LEU A 51 19.62 9.69 -3.97
C LEU A 51 19.07 10.15 -2.60
N ILE A 52 19.93 10.19 -1.59
CA ILE A 52 19.64 10.63 -0.24
C ILE A 52 20.55 11.80 0.12
N TRP A 53 20.05 12.73 0.93
CA TRP A 53 20.85 13.80 1.49
C TRP A 53 20.40 14.17 2.90
N LYS A 54 21.22 14.98 3.58
CA LYS A 54 20.92 15.54 4.91
C LYS A 54 20.15 16.85 4.76
N ASP A 55 19.04 16.98 5.48
CA ASP A 55 18.36 18.26 5.72
C ASP A 55 18.65 18.73 7.15
N ASP A 56 19.25 19.92 7.30
CA ASP A 56 19.55 20.56 8.60
C ASP A 56 18.69 21.82 8.81
N SER A 57 17.52 21.87 8.16
CA SER A 57 16.54 22.94 8.34
C SER A 57 15.94 22.99 9.74
N ARG A 58 15.97 21.85 10.46
CA ARG A 58 15.44 21.66 11.82
C ARG A 58 13.98 22.14 11.98
N LYS A 59 13.19 22.01 10.91
CA LYS A 59 11.75 22.36 10.91
C LYS A 59 10.96 21.41 11.80
N ASN A 60 9.97 21.96 12.51
CA ASN A 60 9.08 21.28 13.46
C ASN A 60 9.76 20.66 14.70
N PHE A 61 10.99 20.15 14.57
CA PHE A 61 11.80 19.56 15.64
C PHE A 61 13.25 19.98 15.49
N ASP A 62 13.89 20.30 16.62
CA ASP A 62 15.30 20.68 16.70
C ASP A 62 16.24 19.47 16.52
N GLN A 63 16.22 18.89 15.32
CA GLN A 63 17.07 17.78 14.89
C GLN A 63 17.35 17.84 13.39
N GLU A 64 18.48 17.26 12.98
CA GLU A 64 18.74 16.94 11.58
C GLU A 64 17.76 15.87 11.08
N THR A 65 17.40 15.96 9.81
CA THR A 65 16.61 14.95 9.10
C THR A 65 17.25 14.63 7.75
N PHE A 66 16.52 13.94 6.88
CA PHE A 66 17.01 13.49 5.57
C PHE A 66 15.94 13.68 4.50
N GLY A 67 16.41 13.95 3.29
CA GLY A 67 15.61 13.92 2.08
C GLY A 67 15.98 12.73 1.21
N ILE A 68 14.99 12.16 0.53
CA ILE A 68 15.18 11.24 -0.58
C ILE A 68 14.50 11.86 -1.79
N TYR A 69 15.12 11.74 -2.97
CA TYR A 69 14.55 12.32 -4.17
C TYR A 69 13.21 11.63 -4.48
N THR A 70 12.23 12.38 -4.97
CA THR A 70 10.99 11.84 -5.51
C THR A 70 11.28 11.11 -6.83
N ALA A 71 12.04 11.75 -7.73
CA ALA A 71 12.50 11.16 -8.98
C ALA A 71 13.98 11.44 -9.24
N MET A 72 14.63 10.58 -10.03
CA MET A 72 16.06 10.75 -10.32
C MET A 72 16.33 12.08 -11.05
N GLY A 73 17.18 12.93 -10.46
CA GLY A 73 17.57 14.21 -11.06
C GLY A 73 16.50 15.30 -11.03
N ASP A 74 15.47 15.17 -10.19
CA ASP A 74 14.47 16.22 -9.96
C ASP A 74 15.15 17.54 -9.54
N VAL A 75 15.01 18.58 -10.37
CA VAL A 75 15.76 19.84 -10.19
C VAL A 75 15.21 20.69 -9.04
N ARG A 76 14.06 20.31 -8.48
CA ARG A 76 13.48 20.99 -7.33
C ARG A 76 14.12 20.53 -6.02
N GLN A 77 14.74 19.36 -5.99
CA GLN A 77 15.18 18.67 -4.77
C GLN A 77 16.70 18.58 -4.66
N GLY A 78 17.18 18.11 -3.50
CA GLY A 78 18.60 17.91 -3.22
C GLY A 78 19.28 19.06 -2.48
N VAL A 79 20.53 18.83 -2.08
CA VAL A 79 21.31 19.73 -1.20
C VAL A 79 21.42 21.16 -1.74
N GLU A 80 21.61 21.30 -3.05
CA GLU A 80 21.85 22.60 -3.70
C GLU A 80 20.56 23.38 -3.97
N ASN A 81 19.38 22.77 -3.81
CA ASN A 81 18.10 23.37 -4.14
C ASN A 81 17.28 23.61 -2.86
N HIS A 82 16.69 24.79 -2.73
CA HIS A 82 15.88 25.18 -1.56
C HIS A 82 16.56 24.89 -0.21
N LYS A 83 17.90 24.95 -0.15
CA LYS A 83 18.70 24.63 1.06
C LYS A 83 18.49 23.18 1.56
N GLY A 84 18.09 22.25 0.69
CA GLY A 84 17.87 20.85 1.01
C GLY A 84 16.54 20.51 1.70
N ILE A 85 15.65 21.49 1.94
CA ILE A 85 14.41 21.29 2.70
C ILE A 85 13.27 20.64 1.89
N PHE A 86 13.33 20.69 0.56
CA PHE A 86 12.26 20.11 -0.26
C PHE A 86 12.49 18.61 -0.45
N HIS A 87 11.73 17.82 0.29
CA HIS A 87 11.61 16.38 0.16
C HIS A 87 10.22 15.95 0.60
N GLU A 88 9.72 14.86 0.02
CA GLU A 88 8.34 14.43 0.19
C GLU A 88 8.23 13.20 1.09
N SER A 89 7.23 13.19 1.96
CA SER A 89 6.99 12.12 2.92
C SER A 89 6.68 10.78 2.24
N LEU A 90 6.10 10.81 1.04
CA LEU A 90 5.88 9.60 0.25
C LEU A 90 7.21 8.91 -0.07
N ALA A 91 8.26 9.66 -0.40
CA ALA A 91 9.59 9.08 -0.61
C ALA A 91 10.23 8.64 0.72
N SER A 92 10.27 9.52 1.73
CA SER A 92 10.97 9.24 3.00
C SER A 92 10.25 8.22 3.88
N ILE A 93 8.99 8.45 4.25
CA ILE A 93 8.21 7.55 5.10
C ILE A 93 7.93 6.25 4.34
N GLY A 94 7.57 6.33 3.06
CA GLY A 94 7.32 5.16 2.22
C GLY A 94 8.52 4.21 2.13
N SER A 95 9.74 4.74 1.92
CA SER A 95 10.95 3.92 1.90
C SER A 95 11.36 3.36 3.27
N VAL A 96 11.18 4.13 4.36
CA VAL A 96 11.39 3.59 5.73
C VAL A 96 10.41 2.47 6.01
N MET A 97 9.12 2.66 5.72
CA MET A 97 8.09 1.64 5.85
C MET A 97 8.43 0.38 5.03
N GLY A 98 8.81 0.55 3.76
CA GLY A 98 9.21 -0.54 2.88
C GLY A 98 10.39 -1.34 3.42
N ALA A 99 11.42 -0.66 3.94
CA ALA A 99 12.58 -1.32 4.54
C ALA A 99 12.24 -2.08 5.83
N SER A 100 11.45 -1.48 6.72
CA SER A 100 11.00 -2.11 7.97
C SER A 100 10.18 -3.38 7.70
N LEU A 101 9.31 -3.35 6.68
CA LEU A 101 8.51 -4.49 6.23
C LEU A 101 9.36 -5.71 5.83
N VAL A 102 10.55 -5.49 5.26
CA VAL A 102 11.48 -6.57 4.87
C VAL A 102 12.58 -6.84 5.91
N GLY A 103 12.40 -6.33 7.13
CA GLY A 103 13.22 -6.65 8.29
C GLY A 103 14.49 -5.79 8.46
N ILE A 104 14.57 -4.64 7.79
CA ILE A 104 15.68 -3.69 7.97
C ILE A 104 15.33 -2.75 9.13
N ASP A 105 16.17 -2.72 10.15
CA ASP A 105 15.98 -1.83 11.30
C ASP A 105 16.43 -0.39 10.97
N LYS A 106 15.45 0.46 10.65
CA LYS A 106 15.65 1.89 10.37
C LYS A 106 15.84 2.76 11.61
N SER A 107 15.64 2.23 12.81
CA SER A 107 15.92 2.95 14.04
C SER A 107 17.42 3.03 14.33
N ASN A 108 18.22 2.17 13.70
CA ASN A 108 19.67 2.14 13.85
C ASN A 108 20.37 1.52 12.62
N GLN A 109 20.19 2.13 11.44
CA GLN A 109 20.93 1.74 10.26
C GLN A 109 22.24 2.53 10.20
N GLU A 110 23.37 1.83 10.34
CA GLU A 110 24.71 2.43 10.32
C GLU A 110 24.88 3.59 11.33
N GLY A 111 24.26 3.46 12.51
CA GLY A 111 24.30 4.48 13.56
C GLY A 111 23.35 5.65 13.35
N LYS A 112 22.47 5.61 12.33
CA LYS A 112 21.45 6.63 12.07
C LYS A 112 20.06 6.11 12.41
N ASN A 113 19.30 6.94 13.13
CA ASN A 113 17.88 6.70 13.41
C ASN A 113 17.01 7.43 12.38
N TYR A 114 16.81 6.80 11.22
CA TYR A 114 15.94 7.35 10.17
C TYR A 114 14.48 7.38 10.60
N VAL A 115 14.06 6.48 11.49
CA VAL A 115 12.70 6.47 12.05
C VAL A 115 12.47 7.76 12.85
N GLY A 116 13.31 8.05 13.84
CA GLY A 116 13.21 9.27 14.66
C GLY A 116 13.27 10.57 13.85
N MET A 117 13.89 10.58 12.67
CA MET A 117 13.93 11.72 11.74
C MET A 117 12.59 12.02 11.06
N LEU A 118 11.70 11.02 10.90
CA LEU A 118 10.42 11.20 10.19
C LEU A 118 9.44 12.13 10.91
N LYS A 119 9.61 12.36 12.21
CA LYS A 119 8.76 13.32 12.94
C LYS A 119 8.88 14.75 12.42
N ASN A 120 9.91 15.10 11.65
CA ASN A 120 9.99 16.41 10.97
C ASN A 120 8.83 16.67 10.00
N TYR A 121 8.10 15.63 9.54
CA TYR A 121 6.88 15.80 8.74
C TYR A 121 5.64 16.15 9.57
N TYR A 122 5.68 15.99 10.91
CA TYR A 122 4.63 16.47 11.80
C TYR A 122 4.67 18.00 11.85
N ASN A 123 3.75 18.64 11.14
CA ASN A 123 3.73 20.10 10.93
C ASN A 123 3.21 20.85 12.17
N SER A 124 4.06 20.91 13.20
CA SER A 124 3.79 21.63 14.45
C SER A 124 3.87 23.15 14.27
N ASP A 125 4.81 23.63 13.45
CA ASP A 125 5.05 25.07 13.23
C ASP A 125 3.83 25.77 12.62
N THR A 126 3.03 25.04 11.84
CA THR A 126 1.81 25.55 11.20
C THR A 126 0.53 25.20 11.95
N LYS A 127 0.63 24.52 13.10
CA LYS A 127 -0.50 24.06 13.93
C LYS A 127 -1.44 23.07 13.22
N TRP A 128 -1.05 22.57 12.05
CA TRP A 128 -1.72 21.46 11.38
C TRP A 128 -1.69 20.24 12.29
N ASN A 129 -0.54 19.99 12.93
CA ASN A 129 -0.32 18.90 13.89
C ASN A 129 -0.77 17.55 13.34
N ILE A 130 -0.49 17.33 12.06
CA ILE A 130 -0.59 16.03 11.38
C ILE A 130 0.69 15.80 10.60
N ILE A 131 0.91 14.57 10.15
CA ILE A 131 2.00 14.23 9.23
C ILE A 131 1.60 14.73 7.85
N MET A 132 2.41 15.61 7.26
CA MET A 132 2.15 16.20 5.96
C MET A 132 3.13 15.68 4.92
N ASN A 133 2.80 15.87 3.64
CA ASN A 133 3.71 15.51 2.57
C ASN A 133 5.02 16.31 2.57
N ASN A 134 5.00 17.56 3.04
CA ASN A 134 6.17 18.43 3.12
C ASN A 134 6.41 18.88 4.57
N THR A 135 7.67 19.13 4.92
CA THR A 135 8.06 19.58 6.27
C THR A 135 7.63 21.03 6.57
N SER A 136 7.36 21.84 5.54
CA SER A 136 6.93 23.23 5.73
C SER A 136 6.16 23.82 4.54
N PRO A 137 5.39 24.91 4.74
CA PRO A 137 4.75 25.66 3.66
C PRO A 137 5.70 26.31 2.65
N GLU A 138 6.97 26.53 3.01
CA GLU A 138 7.95 27.21 2.14
C GLU A 138 8.15 26.48 0.81
N VAL A 139 7.95 25.15 0.82
CA VAL A 139 8.13 24.26 -0.32
C VAL A 139 6.83 23.58 -0.76
N ALA A 140 5.69 23.98 -0.18
CA ALA A 140 4.36 23.41 -0.43
C ALA A 140 3.93 23.43 -1.91
N LEU A 141 4.37 24.44 -2.67
CA LEU A 141 4.02 24.61 -4.07
C LEU A 141 5.00 23.93 -5.03
N LEU A 142 6.08 23.34 -4.52
CA LEU A 142 7.07 22.65 -5.34
C LEU A 142 6.66 21.21 -5.64
N GLY A 143 5.75 20.63 -4.87
CA GLY A 143 5.29 19.23 -5.00
C GLY A 143 3.80 19.05 -4.74
N GLY A 144 3.43 17.81 -4.44
CA GLY A 144 2.04 17.43 -4.16
C GLY A 144 1.56 17.89 -2.77
N GLY A 145 0.26 18.18 -2.67
CA GLY A 145 -0.48 18.01 -1.41
C GLY A 145 -0.80 19.20 -0.55
N TYR A 146 0.21 19.94 -0.13
CA TYR A 146 0.11 20.78 1.06
C TYR A 146 -1.07 21.77 1.03
N ALA A 147 -2.12 21.48 1.83
CA ALA A 147 -3.33 22.31 1.92
C ALA A 147 -4.01 22.57 0.58
N ARG A 148 -3.98 21.59 -0.33
CA ARG A 148 -4.52 21.70 -1.68
C ARG A 148 -5.17 20.40 -2.14
N ASP A 149 -4.48 19.29 -1.96
CA ASP A 149 -4.85 17.98 -2.49
C ASP A 149 -4.91 17.00 -1.32
N TRP A 150 -6.13 16.68 -0.88
CA TRP A 150 -6.38 16.18 0.47
C TRP A 150 -5.77 14.80 0.75
N TRP A 151 -5.72 13.91 -0.25
CA TRP A 151 -5.13 12.60 -0.05
C TRP A 151 -3.64 12.70 0.36
N TYR A 152 -2.89 13.69 -0.13
CA TYR A 152 -1.51 13.93 0.31
C TYR A 152 -1.42 14.49 1.74
N ASP A 153 -2.48 15.12 2.24
CA ASP A 153 -2.52 15.56 3.65
C ASP A 153 -2.91 14.38 4.58
N VAL A 154 -3.54 13.34 4.05
CA VAL A 154 -4.05 12.19 4.84
C VAL A 154 -3.14 10.97 4.75
N TYR A 155 -2.72 10.56 3.55
CA TYR A 155 -1.93 9.36 3.31
C TYR A 155 -0.61 9.26 4.10
N PRO A 156 0.16 10.35 4.28
CA PRO A 156 1.37 10.32 5.13
C PRO A 156 1.10 9.88 6.57
N ASN A 157 -0.09 10.13 7.11
CA ASN A 157 -0.47 9.71 8.45
C ASN A 157 -0.67 8.19 8.52
N LEU A 158 -1.20 7.58 7.46
CA LEU A 158 -1.34 6.11 7.38
C LEU A 158 0.06 5.48 7.41
N MET A 159 0.97 5.94 6.55
CA MET A 159 2.35 5.44 6.49
C MET A 159 3.10 5.67 7.82
N PHE A 160 2.93 6.83 8.45
CA PHE A 160 3.55 7.10 9.75
C PHE A 160 3.04 6.15 10.84
N TYR A 161 1.73 5.86 10.87
CA TYR A 161 1.17 4.86 11.77
C TYR A 161 1.73 3.46 11.51
N ALA A 162 1.90 3.06 10.24
CA ALA A 162 2.54 1.79 9.90
C ALA A 162 3.97 1.70 10.43
N VAL A 163 4.80 2.72 10.20
CA VAL A 163 6.17 2.77 10.73
C VAL A 163 6.15 2.72 12.26
N ALA A 164 5.26 3.46 12.92
CA ALA A 164 5.16 3.47 14.37
C ALA A 164 4.71 2.12 14.98
N ASP A 165 4.06 1.25 14.23
CA ASP A 165 3.71 -0.11 14.67
C ASP A 165 4.93 -1.03 14.76
N PHE A 166 5.93 -0.82 13.88
CA PHE A 166 7.24 -1.49 13.97
C PHE A 166 8.11 -0.94 15.11
N TYR A 167 7.98 0.34 15.42
CA TYR A 167 8.82 1.05 16.40
C TYR A 167 7.99 1.66 17.54
N PRO A 168 7.29 0.84 18.35
CA PRO A 168 6.35 1.34 19.36
C PRO A 168 7.00 2.17 20.48
N ASN A 169 8.32 2.05 20.64
CA ASN A 169 9.11 2.73 21.66
C ASN A 169 9.93 3.92 21.10
N GLU A 170 9.78 4.27 19.82
CA GLU A 170 10.46 5.44 19.26
C GLU A 170 10.01 6.72 19.98
N LYS A 171 10.97 7.62 20.23
CA LYS A 171 10.71 8.83 20.99
C LYS A 171 9.70 9.73 20.26
N ASP A 172 8.79 10.36 21.02
CA ASP A 172 7.75 11.29 20.56
C ASP A 172 6.64 10.67 19.68
N TYR A 173 6.83 9.46 19.13
CA TYR A 173 5.87 8.83 18.21
C TYR A 173 4.48 8.65 18.82
N SER A 174 4.40 8.14 20.05
CA SER A 174 3.10 7.94 20.74
C SER A 174 2.32 9.26 20.89
N ASP A 175 3.00 10.36 21.21
CA ASP A 175 2.37 11.67 21.37
C ASP A 175 1.93 12.25 20.04
N ILE A 176 2.75 12.10 18.99
CA ILE A 176 2.42 12.50 17.62
C ILE A 176 1.20 11.72 17.11
N GLN A 177 1.18 10.40 17.27
CA GLN A 177 0.04 9.56 16.88
C GLN A 177 -1.23 10.03 17.59
N ARG A 178 -1.18 10.26 18.91
CA ARG A 178 -2.33 10.76 19.66
C ARG A 178 -2.80 12.13 19.14
N SER A 179 -1.88 13.04 18.85
CA SER A 179 -2.17 14.36 18.29
C SER A 179 -2.86 14.27 16.92
N VAL A 180 -2.34 13.43 16.02
CA VAL A 180 -2.93 13.15 14.70
C VAL A 180 -4.36 12.62 14.86
N ALA A 181 -4.56 11.60 15.72
CA ALA A 181 -5.88 11.02 15.96
C ALA A 181 -6.86 12.07 16.53
N ASP A 182 -6.41 12.92 17.45
CA ASP A 182 -7.22 14.00 18.00
C ASP A 182 -7.58 15.06 16.94
N LYS A 183 -6.67 15.36 16.01
CA LYS A 183 -6.94 16.27 14.89
C LYS A 183 -7.92 15.67 13.88
N PHE A 184 -7.76 14.40 13.51
CA PHE A 184 -8.69 13.70 12.61
C PHE A 184 -10.07 13.56 13.24
N TYR A 185 -10.15 13.22 14.53
CA TYR A 185 -11.43 13.15 15.25
C TYR A 185 -12.16 14.50 15.29
N LYS A 186 -11.42 15.60 15.51
CA LYS A 186 -11.98 16.96 15.45
C LYS A 186 -12.42 17.32 14.03
N ALA A 187 -11.64 16.97 13.01
CA ALA A 187 -12.00 17.22 11.61
C ALA A 187 -13.31 16.49 11.24
N ASP A 188 -13.42 15.19 11.54
CA ASP A 188 -14.65 14.40 11.38
C ASP A 188 -15.83 15.05 12.12
N SER A 189 -15.62 15.47 13.37
CA SER A 189 -16.64 16.15 14.18
C SER A 189 -17.09 17.48 13.59
N THR A 190 -16.17 18.28 13.04
CA THR A 190 -16.51 19.55 12.37
C THR A 190 -17.30 19.31 11.09
N MET A 191 -16.87 18.34 10.28
CA MET A 191 -17.54 18.01 9.02
C MET A 191 -18.89 17.33 9.24
N ALA A 192 -19.10 16.71 10.41
CA ALA A 192 -20.34 16.03 10.79
C ALA A 192 -20.85 15.06 9.70
N GLY A 193 -19.91 14.30 9.11
CA GLY A 193 -20.18 13.35 8.03
C GLY A 193 -20.17 13.94 6.61
N ASN A 194 -19.98 15.25 6.44
CA ASN A 194 -19.84 15.89 5.13
C ASN A 194 -18.38 16.02 4.70
N TYR A 195 -17.85 14.98 4.05
CA TYR A 195 -16.50 14.96 3.48
C TYR A 195 -16.41 15.58 2.06
N GLN A 196 -17.48 16.22 1.56
CA GLN A 196 -17.58 16.73 0.17
C GLN A 196 -16.74 18.01 -0.05
N HIS A 197 -15.43 17.92 0.16
CA HIS A 197 -14.48 19.02 0.14
C HIS A 197 -13.22 18.68 -0.65
N SER A 198 -12.54 19.70 -1.18
CA SER A 198 -11.28 19.51 -1.90
C SER A 198 -10.13 19.24 -0.95
N PHE A 199 -10.15 19.85 0.25
CA PHE A 199 -9.24 19.55 1.36
C PHE A 199 -9.81 20.06 2.70
N PHE A 200 -9.10 19.78 3.80
CA PHE A 200 -9.45 20.28 5.12
C PHE A 200 -8.25 21.01 5.75
N ASP A 201 -8.45 22.25 6.18
CA ASP A 201 -7.42 23.01 6.88
C ASP A 201 -7.41 22.60 8.36
N TYR A 202 -6.45 21.77 8.75
CA TYR A 202 -6.35 21.27 10.13
C TYR A 202 -5.87 22.33 11.14
N SER A 203 -5.34 23.46 10.68
CA SER A 203 -4.92 24.55 11.56
C SER A 203 -6.11 25.35 12.07
N THR A 204 -7.08 25.64 11.20
CA THR A 204 -8.32 26.36 11.52
C THR A 204 -9.50 25.44 11.82
N LEU A 205 -9.37 24.14 11.51
CA LEU A 205 -10.44 23.15 11.54
C LEU A 205 -11.60 23.53 10.60
N GLU A 206 -11.28 23.92 9.36
CA GLU A 206 -12.29 24.31 8.38
C GLU A 206 -12.19 23.47 7.11
N PRO A 207 -13.31 22.96 6.57
CA PRO A 207 -13.32 22.38 5.25
C PRO A 207 -13.08 23.46 4.19
N LYS A 208 -12.33 23.12 3.14
CA LYS A 208 -11.94 24.05 2.08
C LYS A 208 -12.13 23.43 0.70
N ASP A 209 -12.34 24.31 -0.26
CA ASP A 209 -12.61 23.97 -1.65
C ASP A 209 -11.66 24.73 -2.57
N ASN A 210 -11.21 24.06 -3.63
CA ASN A 210 -10.40 24.65 -4.69
C ASN A 210 -10.75 24.00 -6.05
N TRP A 211 -9.86 24.12 -7.04
CA TRP A 211 -10.08 23.59 -8.40
C TRP A 211 -9.93 22.07 -8.50
N ILE A 212 -9.29 21.42 -7.51
CA ILE A 212 -9.28 19.96 -7.39
C ILE A 212 -10.66 19.55 -6.91
N CYS A 213 -11.17 18.45 -7.46
CA CYS A 213 -12.48 17.97 -7.08
C CYS A 213 -12.53 17.50 -5.62
N LYS A 214 -13.74 17.14 -5.21
CA LYS A 214 -14.00 16.63 -3.87
C LYS A 214 -13.38 15.24 -3.71
N GLN A 215 -12.79 15.00 -2.54
CA GLN A 215 -12.04 13.78 -2.23
C GLN A 215 -12.66 13.04 -1.04
N GLU A 216 -13.93 12.66 -1.16
CA GLU A 216 -14.66 12.01 -0.07
C GLU A 216 -14.05 10.67 0.36
N ASP A 217 -13.22 10.04 -0.49
CA ASP A 217 -12.50 8.81 -0.14
C ASP A 217 -11.44 9.00 0.97
N VAL A 218 -11.05 10.23 1.31
CA VAL A 218 -10.23 10.51 2.50
C VAL A 218 -10.89 10.11 3.82
N ALA A 219 -12.22 9.96 3.83
CA ALA A 219 -12.94 9.39 4.96
C ALA A 219 -12.45 7.97 5.29
N ALA A 220 -11.98 7.21 4.28
CA ALA A 220 -11.30 5.93 4.50
C ALA A 220 -9.98 6.08 5.28
N GLY A 221 -9.18 7.10 4.94
CA GLY A 221 -7.93 7.39 5.63
C GLY A 221 -8.13 7.87 7.07
N HIS A 222 -9.14 8.71 7.30
CA HIS A 222 -9.57 9.09 8.65
C HIS A 222 -10.01 7.86 9.45
N ALA A 223 -10.87 7.01 8.87
CA ALA A 223 -11.35 5.80 9.52
C ALA A 223 -10.20 4.86 9.90
N TYR A 224 -9.22 4.68 9.01
CA TYR A 224 -8.03 3.86 9.27
C TYR A 224 -7.22 4.38 10.46
N VAL A 225 -6.81 5.66 10.41
CA VAL A 225 -5.97 6.26 11.46
C VAL A 225 -6.69 6.26 12.82
N LEU A 226 -7.98 6.60 12.83
CA LEU A 226 -8.78 6.59 14.05
C LEU A 226 -8.96 5.17 14.60
N TYR A 227 -9.16 4.17 13.74
CA TYR A 227 -9.27 2.79 14.21
C TYR A 227 -7.94 2.25 14.73
N SER A 228 -6.82 2.53 14.06
CA SER A 228 -5.48 2.22 14.57
C SER A 228 -5.20 2.92 15.91
N ALA A 229 -5.62 4.18 16.07
CA ALA A 229 -5.50 4.90 17.33
C ALA A 229 -6.35 4.28 18.45
N TYR A 230 -7.56 3.79 18.13
CA TYR A 230 -8.37 3.03 19.07
C TYR A 230 -7.66 1.75 19.52
N GLN A 231 -7.13 0.95 18.58
CA GLN A 231 -6.37 -0.27 18.89
C GLN A 231 -5.14 0.02 19.76
N LYS A 232 -4.43 1.12 19.52
CA LYS A 232 -3.24 1.51 20.30
C LYS A 232 -3.58 2.07 21.68
N PHE A 233 -4.55 2.98 21.77
CA PHE A 233 -4.79 3.80 22.96
C PHE A 233 -6.00 3.37 23.79
N ASN A 234 -6.83 2.49 23.24
CA ASN A 234 -8.07 2.01 23.85
C ASN A 234 -9.00 3.17 24.30
N ASP A 235 -8.96 4.30 23.59
CA ASP A 235 -9.84 5.45 23.85
C ASP A 235 -11.09 5.35 22.95
N PRO A 236 -12.29 5.14 23.52
CA PRO A 236 -13.52 4.92 22.74
C PRO A 236 -13.90 6.06 21.80
N LYS A 237 -13.39 7.29 22.02
CA LYS A 237 -13.67 8.40 21.10
C LYS A 237 -13.12 8.11 19.69
N TYR A 238 -11.98 7.41 19.59
CA TYR A 238 -11.39 7.09 18.30
C TYR A 238 -12.17 6.01 17.56
N LEU A 239 -12.74 5.03 18.28
CA LEU A 239 -13.67 4.07 17.67
C LEU A 239 -14.90 4.79 17.10
N LYS A 240 -15.49 5.71 17.87
CA LYS A 240 -16.63 6.52 17.42
C LYS A 240 -16.28 7.34 16.18
N GLY A 241 -15.11 7.95 16.14
CA GLY A 241 -14.64 8.70 14.97
C GLY A 241 -14.43 7.79 13.76
N ALA A 242 -13.80 6.63 13.94
CA ALA A 242 -13.59 5.67 12.86
C ALA A 242 -14.91 5.21 12.22
N GLU A 243 -15.90 4.90 13.06
CA GLU A 243 -17.25 4.53 12.62
C GLU A 243 -17.97 5.68 11.91
N SER A 244 -17.83 6.91 12.40
CA SER A 244 -18.39 8.12 11.79
C SER A 244 -17.82 8.38 10.39
N SER A 245 -16.49 8.38 10.26
CA SER A 245 -15.82 8.57 8.97
C SER A 245 -16.13 7.43 7.99
N LEU A 246 -16.11 6.18 8.46
CA LEU A 246 -16.47 5.04 7.61
C LEU A 246 -17.93 5.14 7.14
N GLN A 247 -18.87 5.52 8.02
CA GLN A 247 -20.26 5.68 7.64
C GLN A 247 -20.44 6.80 6.60
N ALA A 248 -19.66 7.89 6.68
CA ALA A 248 -19.65 8.94 5.67
C ALA A 248 -19.22 8.41 4.29
N LEU A 249 -18.19 7.55 4.24
CA LEU A 249 -17.76 6.87 3.02
C LEU A 249 -18.84 5.91 2.47
N LEU A 250 -19.42 5.08 3.34
CA LEU A 250 -20.44 4.10 2.94
C LEU A 250 -21.72 4.78 2.43
N ASN A 251 -22.04 5.98 2.93
CA ASN A 251 -23.21 6.76 2.53
C ASN A 251 -23.10 7.41 1.15
N GLN A 252 -21.88 7.49 0.57
CA GLN A 252 -21.67 8.03 -0.78
C GLN A 252 -22.56 7.33 -1.80
N LYS A 253 -23.10 8.09 -2.75
CA LYS A 253 -24.00 7.56 -3.79
C LYS A 253 -23.27 7.21 -5.08
N ASP A 254 -22.17 7.91 -5.34
CA ASP A 254 -21.36 7.78 -6.54
C ASP A 254 -19.94 7.37 -6.16
N ASN A 255 -19.20 6.82 -7.13
CA ASN A 255 -17.81 6.44 -6.91
C ASN A 255 -16.95 7.70 -6.71
N ARG A 256 -16.44 7.88 -5.49
CA ARG A 256 -15.56 9.01 -5.09
C ARG A 256 -14.08 8.61 -4.99
N TYR A 257 -13.67 7.53 -5.64
CA TYR A 257 -12.28 7.09 -5.58
C TYR A 257 -11.37 8.11 -6.26
N TYR A 258 -10.48 8.73 -5.48
CA TYR A 258 -9.59 9.76 -5.98
C TYR A 258 -8.16 9.28 -6.18
N GLU A 259 -7.55 8.48 -5.30
CA GLU A 259 -6.15 8.07 -5.51
C GLU A 259 -5.82 6.72 -4.90
N ILE A 260 -5.87 6.62 -3.57
CA ILE A 260 -5.26 5.47 -2.87
C ILE A 260 -6.01 5.03 -1.62
N LEU A 261 -6.91 5.87 -1.10
CA LEU A 261 -7.46 5.70 0.24
C LEU A 261 -8.67 4.76 0.28
N MET A 262 -9.46 4.68 -0.80
CA MET A 262 -10.67 3.86 -0.86
C MET A 262 -10.53 2.41 -0.35
N PRO A 263 -9.51 1.62 -0.75
CA PRO A 263 -9.38 0.23 -0.28
C PRO A 263 -9.18 0.13 1.24
N PHE A 264 -8.61 1.15 1.90
CA PHE A 264 -8.52 1.19 3.35
C PHE A 264 -9.89 1.25 4.04
N GLY A 265 -10.90 1.84 3.37
CA GLY A 265 -12.27 1.88 3.89
C GLY A 265 -12.91 0.50 3.95
N ALA A 266 -12.71 -0.32 2.91
CA ALA A 266 -13.14 -1.72 2.92
C ALA A 266 -12.41 -2.54 4.00
N TYR A 267 -11.11 -2.32 4.15
CA TYR A 267 -10.31 -2.98 5.19
C TYR A 267 -10.78 -2.63 6.61
N VAL A 268 -11.02 -1.35 6.91
CA VAL A 268 -11.54 -0.91 8.22
C VAL A 268 -12.95 -1.43 8.46
N ALA A 269 -13.81 -1.46 7.44
CA ALA A 269 -15.15 -2.04 7.55
C ALA A 269 -15.10 -3.55 7.89
N ALA A 270 -14.24 -4.31 7.21
CA ALA A 270 -14.01 -5.72 7.49
C ALA A 270 -13.54 -5.92 8.94
N ARG A 271 -12.58 -5.11 9.40
CA ARG A 271 -12.08 -5.14 10.78
C ARG A 271 -13.14 -4.79 11.80
N LEU A 272 -13.91 -3.71 11.62
CA LEU A 272 -14.98 -3.34 12.55
C LEU A 272 -16.07 -4.40 12.61
N ASN A 273 -16.39 -5.06 11.50
CA ASN A 273 -17.33 -6.18 11.50
C ASN A 273 -16.79 -7.36 12.32
N ALA A 274 -15.53 -7.72 12.09
CA ALA A 274 -14.87 -8.87 12.71
C ALA A 274 -14.51 -8.65 14.20
N GLU A 275 -13.96 -7.49 14.54
CA GLU A 275 -13.38 -7.20 15.85
C GLU A 275 -14.45 -6.63 16.79
N GLU A 276 -15.24 -5.65 16.31
CA GLU A 276 -16.23 -4.88 17.09
C GLU A 276 -17.70 -5.32 16.88
N GLY A 277 -17.93 -6.39 16.11
CA GLY A 277 -19.26 -6.95 15.88
C GLY A 277 -20.20 -6.06 15.07
N ARG A 278 -19.64 -5.15 14.25
CA ARG A 278 -20.42 -4.32 13.31
C ARG A 278 -20.89 -5.14 12.11
N LYS A 279 -21.71 -4.52 11.25
CA LYS A 279 -22.33 -5.18 10.08
C LYS A 279 -22.39 -4.25 8.87
N TYR A 280 -21.31 -3.55 8.61
CA TYR A 280 -21.18 -2.70 7.43
C TYR A 280 -21.18 -3.55 6.16
N ASP A 281 -22.00 -3.17 5.19
CA ASP A 281 -21.90 -3.65 3.81
C ASP A 281 -20.97 -2.71 3.03
N TYR A 282 -19.75 -3.18 2.79
CA TYR A 282 -18.71 -2.46 2.06
C TYR A 282 -18.42 -3.06 0.69
N SER A 283 -19.28 -3.97 0.19
CA SER A 283 -19.13 -4.58 -1.14
C SER A 283 -18.97 -3.51 -2.24
N LYS A 284 -19.80 -2.46 -2.16
CA LYS A 284 -19.71 -1.28 -3.03
C LYS A 284 -18.35 -0.58 -3.00
N ILE A 285 -17.70 -0.50 -1.83
CA ILE A 285 -16.38 0.14 -1.70
C ILE A 285 -15.30 -0.70 -2.39
N LEU A 286 -15.38 -2.03 -2.27
CA LEU A 286 -14.50 -2.93 -3.02
C LEU A 286 -14.76 -2.84 -4.53
N ASP A 287 -16.02 -2.83 -4.95
CA ASP A 287 -16.38 -2.65 -6.37
C ASP A 287 -15.82 -1.33 -6.92
N TRP A 288 -16.01 -0.21 -6.21
CA TRP A 288 -15.50 1.09 -6.60
C TRP A 288 -13.97 1.18 -6.64
N THR A 289 -13.29 0.48 -5.72
CA THR A 289 -11.83 0.36 -5.72
C THR A 289 -11.31 -0.20 -7.04
N PHE A 290 -11.99 -1.20 -7.61
CA PHE A 290 -11.54 -1.86 -8.84
C PHE A 290 -12.13 -1.24 -10.12
N ASN A 291 -13.39 -0.79 -10.10
CA ASN A 291 -14.19 -0.61 -11.32
C ASN A 291 -13.76 0.51 -12.28
N GLY A 292 -12.94 1.48 -11.87
CA GLY A 292 -12.53 2.56 -12.77
C GLY A 292 -13.67 3.52 -13.13
N THR A 293 -14.68 3.64 -12.26
CA THR A 293 -15.89 4.45 -12.52
C THR A 293 -16.01 5.80 -11.79
N PRO A 294 -15.02 6.33 -11.04
CA PRO A 294 -15.19 7.63 -10.41
C PRO A 294 -15.26 8.74 -11.47
N GLU A 295 -16.21 9.66 -11.29
CA GLU A 295 -16.47 10.71 -12.30
C GLU A 295 -15.42 11.82 -12.28
N CYS A 296 -14.99 12.26 -11.09
CA CYS A 296 -14.00 13.34 -11.02
C CYS A 296 -12.66 12.89 -11.62
N ARG A 297 -12.15 11.75 -11.14
CA ARG A 297 -10.89 11.20 -11.62
C ARG A 297 -11.19 10.08 -12.57
N GLU A 298 -11.70 10.47 -13.74
CA GLU A 298 -12.24 9.55 -14.72
C GLU A 298 -11.33 8.33 -14.96
N GLY A 299 -11.92 7.14 -14.86
CA GLY A 299 -11.20 5.89 -15.05
C GLY A 299 -10.40 5.41 -13.84
N TRP A 300 -10.30 6.15 -12.73
CA TRP A 300 -9.43 5.75 -11.63
C TRP A 300 -9.89 4.45 -10.94
N GLY A 301 -9.02 3.43 -10.93
CA GLY A 301 -9.31 2.09 -10.47
C GLY A 301 -8.24 1.09 -10.91
N MET A 302 -8.66 -0.13 -11.25
CA MET A 302 -7.76 -1.21 -11.65
C MET A 302 -7.81 -1.43 -13.17
N LEU A 303 -6.67 -1.47 -13.83
CA LEU A 303 -6.58 -1.84 -15.25
C LEU A 303 -7.03 -3.29 -15.46
N LEU A 304 -7.73 -3.52 -16.57
CA LEU A 304 -8.20 -4.82 -17.05
C LEU A 304 -8.01 -4.83 -18.57
N ASP A 305 -6.82 -5.19 -19.03
CA ASP A 305 -6.48 -5.18 -20.44
C ASP A 305 -5.26 -6.07 -20.75
N ASN A 306 -5.04 -6.33 -22.04
CA ASN A 306 -3.83 -6.89 -22.62
C ASN A 306 -3.32 -5.94 -23.70
N TRP A 307 -2.10 -5.45 -23.55
CA TRP A 307 -1.48 -4.52 -24.49
C TRP A 307 -0.40 -5.27 -25.27
N ASN A 308 -0.65 -5.56 -26.54
CA ASN A 308 0.31 -6.23 -27.45
C ASN A 308 0.92 -7.53 -26.89
N GLY A 309 0.13 -8.35 -26.20
CA GLY A 309 0.58 -9.62 -25.61
C GLY A 309 1.07 -9.51 -24.17
N TYR A 310 1.03 -8.31 -23.57
CA TYR A 310 1.36 -8.07 -22.16
C TYR A 310 0.09 -7.84 -21.34
N ASP A 311 -0.22 -8.77 -20.44
CA ASP A 311 -1.30 -8.63 -19.48
C ASP A 311 -0.92 -7.58 -18.42
N VAL A 312 -1.59 -6.43 -18.47
CA VAL A 312 -1.45 -5.32 -17.52
C VAL A 312 -2.55 -5.32 -16.46
N SER A 313 -3.39 -6.34 -16.48
CA SER A 313 -4.50 -6.51 -15.55
C SER A 313 -4.01 -6.52 -14.10
N GLY A 314 -4.77 -5.89 -13.20
CA GLY A 314 -4.45 -5.83 -11.77
C GLY A 314 -3.67 -4.58 -11.34
N LEU A 315 -3.00 -3.88 -12.27
CA LEU A 315 -2.32 -2.62 -11.97
C LEU A 315 -3.33 -1.52 -11.62
N MET A 316 -2.96 -0.62 -10.72
CA MET A 316 -3.82 0.47 -10.25
C MET A 316 -3.48 1.79 -10.94
N GLY A 317 -4.48 2.55 -11.38
CA GLY A 317 -4.33 3.84 -12.05
C GLY A 317 -5.60 4.25 -12.80
N SER A 318 -5.48 5.00 -13.90
CA SER A 318 -6.63 5.33 -14.75
C SER A 318 -6.84 4.29 -15.85
N THR A 319 -8.09 3.90 -16.06
CA THR A 319 -8.48 2.94 -17.10
C THR A 319 -8.81 3.61 -18.43
N VAL A 320 -8.88 4.94 -18.47
CA VAL A 320 -9.24 5.71 -19.67
C VAL A 320 -8.14 6.67 -20.11
N ASP A 321 -7.32 7.15 -19.18
CA ASP A 321 -6.26 8.12 -19.47
C ASP A 321 -5.27 7.54 -20.49
N HIS A 322 -5.18 8.18 -21.66
CA HIS A 322 -4.43 7.70 -22.81
C HIS A 322 -4.74 6.22 -23.21
N GLY A 323 -5.96 5.74 -22.93
CA GLY A 323 -6.38 4.36 -23.13
C GLY A 323 -6.01 3.39 -22.00
N GLY A 324 -5.40 3.91 -20.93
CA GLY A 324 -5.00 3.22 -19.71
C GLY A 324 -3.62 3.70 -19.24
N PHE A 325 -3.51 4.09 -17.97
CA PHE A 325 -2.28 4.55 -17.33
C PHE A 325 -2.20 4.07 -15.87
N ALA A 326 -1.29 3.14 -15.60
CA ALA A 326 -1.06 2.60 -14.26
C ALA A 326 0.14 3.25 -13.56
N PHE A 327 0.10 3.27 -12.23
CA PHE A 327 1.15 3.82 -11.38
C PHE A 327 1.69 2.77 -10.42
N LEU A 328 3.02 2.74 -10.27
CA LEU A 328 3.72 1.73 -9.50
C LEU A 328 3.36 1.80 -8.01
N MET A 329 3.42 3.00 -7.43
CA MET A 329 3.14 3.24 -6.01
C MET A 329 1.72 2.77 -5.66
N ASN A 330 0.72 3.22 -6.42
CA ASN A 330 -0.69 2.86 -6.17
C ASN A 330 -0.93 1.36 -6.24
N THR A 331 -0.18 0.64 -7.09
CA THR A 331 -0.28 -0.80 -7.20
C THR A 331 0.29 -1.49 -5.95
N TYR A 332 1.46 -1.11 -5.46
CA TYR A 332 2.01 -1.63 -4.20
C TYR A 332 1.09 -1.28 -3.02
N ASP A 333 0.67 -0.04 -2.92
CA ASP A 333 -0.06 0.48 -1.76
C ASP A 333 -1.46 -0.08 -1.65
N SER A 334 -2.08 -0.49 -2.76
CA SER A 334 -3.35 -1.21 -2.73
C SER A 334 -3.22 -2.61 -2.13
N MET A 335 -2.03 -3.23 -2.20
CA MET A 335 -1.81 -4.56 -1.58
C MET A 335 -1.90 -4.49 -0.07
N TRP A 336 -1.49 -3.36 0.51
CA TRP A 336 -1.46 -3.15 1.95
C TRP A 336 -2.83 -3.40 2.60
N PRO A 337 -3.94 -2.72 2.25
CA PRO A 337 -5.24 -2.98 2.85
C PRO A 337 -5.92 -4.23 2.31
N LEU A 338 -5.72 -4.61 1.04
CA LEU A 338 -6.50 -5.67 0.39
C LEU A 338 -6.09 -7.08 0.81
N VAL A 339 -4.80 -7.34 1.05
CA VAL A 339 -4.33 -8.66 1.47
C VAL A 339 -4.76 -9.02 2.91
N PRO A 340 -4.54 -8.21 3.94
CA PRO A 340 -4.97 -8.53 5.30
C PRO A 340 -6.50 -8.54 5.45
N LEU A 341 -7.26 -7.85 4.59
CA LEU A 341 -8.72 -7.87 4.59
C LEU A 341 -9.30 -9.29 4.64
N VAL A 342 -8.70 -10.26 3.94
CA VAL A 342 -9.24 -11.63 3.89
C VAL A 342 -9.17 -12.37 5.22
N ARG A 343 -8.36 -11.90 6.18
CA ARG A 343 -8.38 -12.44 7.55
C ARG A 343 -9.70 -12.15 8.24
N TYR A 344 -10.22 -10.96 7.99
CA TYR A 344 -11.41 -10.41 8.61
C TYR A 344 -12.68 -10.76 7.82
N ASP A 345 -12.56 -10.90 6.50
CA ASP A 345 -13.62 -11.40 5.64
C ASP A 345 -13.09 -12.40 4.59
N PRO A 346 -13.05 -13.70 4.93
CA PRO A 346 -12.55 -14.74 4.04
C PRO A 346 -13.40 -14.97 2.78
N ARG A 347 -14.57 -14.32 2.66
CA ARG A 347 -15.40 -14.43 1.46
C ARG A 347 -14.72 -13.82 0.22
N TYR A 348 -13.79 -12.89 0.41
CA TYR A 348 -13.04 -12.25 -0.69
C TYR A 348 -11.70 -12.93 -1.01
N ALA A 349 -11.42 -14.11 -0.46
CA ALA A 349 -10.13 -14.79 -0.64
C ALA A 349 -9.82 -15.14 -2.10
N ASN A 350 -10.81 -15.55 -2.90
CA ASN A 350 -10.61 -15.77 -4.34
C ASN A 350 -10.34 -14.46 -5.10
N VAL A 351 -11.08 -13.39 -4.74
CA VAL A 351 -10.96 -12.06 -5.37
C VAL A 351 -9.55 -11.50 -5.17
N VAL A 352 -9.10 -11.41 -3.92
CA VAL A 352 -7.78 -10.89 -3.57
C VAL A 352 -6.67 -11.79 -4.10
N GLY A 353 -6.84 -13.11 -4.04
CA GLY A 353 -5.85 -14.06 -4.54
C GLY A 353 -5.62 -13.95 -6.05
N LYS A 354 -6.70 -13.86 -6.85
CA LYS A 354 -6.62 -13.68 -8.30
C LYS A 354 -6.05 -12.32 -8.68
N TRP A 355 -6.44 -11.26 -7.97
CA TRP A 355 -5.89 -9.91 -8.16
C TRP A 355 -4.39 -9.86 -7.88
N MET A 356 -3.95 -10.39 -6.74
CA MET A 356 -2.53 -10.39 -6.36
C MET A 356 -1.65 -11.09 -7.38
N LEU A 357 -2.10 -12.23 -7.96
CA LEU A 357 -1.33 -12.91 -9.01
C LEU A 357 -1.12 -12.02 -10.25
N ASN A 358 -2.19 -11.35 -10.70
CA ASN A 358 -2.18 -10.47 -11.87
C ASN A 358 -1.33 -9.21 -11.62
N ALA A 359 -1.59 -8.49 -10.54
CA ALA A 359 -0.85 -7.28 -10.17
C ALA A 359 0.65 -7.57 -9.97
N SER A 360 0.98 -8.63 -9.23
CA SER A 360 2.38 -9.02 -8.97
C SER A 360 3.13 -9.40 -10.25
N ASN A 361 2.44 -10.01 -11.21
CA ASN A 361 3.02 -10.29 -12.52
C ASN A 361 3.27 -9.01 -13.32
N ALA A 362 2.32 -8.09 -13.34
CA ALA A 362 2.37 -6.90 -14.19
C ALA A 362 3.36 -5.83 -13.68
N ILE A 363 3.63 -5.77 -12.37
CA ILE A 363 4.59 -4.81 -11.77
C ILE A 363 5.99 -4.86 -12.41
N LYS A 364 6.43 -6.02 -12.91
CA LYS A 364 7.75 -6.11 -13.54
C LYS A 364 7.91 -5.16 -14.74
N PHE A 365 6.81 -4.81 -15.41
CA PHE A 365 6.84 -3.95 -16.59
C PHE A 365 7.23 -2.50 -16.28
N PHE A 366 7.21 -2.08 -15.01
CA PHE A 366 7.73 -0.78 -14.59
C PHE A 366 9.26 -0.78 -14.45
N TYR A 367 9.91 -1.94 -14.34
CA TYR A 367 11.35 -2.02 -14.12
C TYR A 367 12.11 -2.03 -15.46
N PRO A 368 13.07 -1.11 -15.66
CA PRO A 368 13.75 -0.93 -16.96
C PRO A 368 14.52 -2.16 -17.48
N TYR A 369 14.94 -3.05 -16.58
CA TYR A 369 15.64 -4.30 -16.93
C TYR A 369 14.70 -5.49 -17.15
N GLU A 370 13.40 -5.30 -16.92
CA GLU A 370 12.37 -6.34 -16.97
C GLU A 370 11.42 -6.17 -18.16
N ILE A 371 11.27 -4.94 -18.66
CA ILE A 371 10.56 -4.64 -19.91
C ILE A 371 11.55 -4.46 -21.07
N ALA A 372 11.13 -4.78 -22.29
CA ALA A 372 11.96 -4.63 -23.48
C ALA A 372 12.25 -3.15 -23.79
N ASP A 373 13.33 -2.86 -24.51
CA ASP A 373 13.78 -1.49 -24.76
C ASP A 373 12.81 -0.73 -25.69
N GLU A 374 12.14 -1.44 -26.60
CA GLU A 374 11.10 -0.92 -27.50
C GLU A 374 9.78 -0.57 -26.78
N HIS A 375 9.62 -1.00 -25.53
CA HIS A 375 8.43 -0.81 -24.69
C HIS A 375 8.69 0.13 -23.50
N GLN A 376 9.75 0.94 -23.56
CA GLN A 376 10.04 1.93 -22.53
C GLN A 376 10.58 3.22 -23.12
N THR A 377 10.33 4.31 -22.42
CA THR A 377 11.02 5.57 -22.65
C THR A 377 12.48 5.46 -22.20
N ILE A 378 13.39 6.27 -22.75
CA ILE A 378 14.80 6.36 -22.32
C ILE A 378 15.57 5.05 -21.99
N PRO A 379 15.47 3.96 -22.79
CA PRO A 379 16.19 2.71 -22.51
C PRO A 379 17.71 2.89 -22.42
N GLU A 380 18.27 3.91 -23.10
CA GLU A 380 19.68 4.27 -23.03
C GLU A 380 20.15 4.77 -21.65
N GLN A 381 19.20 5.12 -20.77
CA GLN A 381 19.43 5.68 -19.44
C GLN A 381 19.12 4.70 -18.30
N LYS A 382 18.64 3.49 -18.61
CA LYS A 382 18.26 2.47 -17.61
C LYS A 382 19.39 2.11 -16.64
N GLN A 383 20.65 2.25 -17.05
CA GLN A 383 21.83 2.03 -16.20
C GLN A 383 21.85 2.90 -14.94
N TYR A 384 21.26 4.10 -14.97
CA TYR A 384 21.22 4.98 -13.80
C TYR A 384 20.36 4.42 -12.67
N THR A 385 19.38 3.57 -12.99
CA THR A 385 18.48 2.96 -12.00
C THR A 385 19.16 1.92 -11.11
N LYS A 386 20.34 1.43 -11.51
CA LYS A 386 21.08 0.34 -10.83
C LYS A 386 20.20 -0.89 -10.54
N GLY A 387 19.18 -1.12 -11.37
CA GLY A 387 18.23 -2.23 -11.27
C GLY A 387 17.22 -2.14 -10.13
N VAL A 388 17.18 -1.04 -9.36
CA VAL A 388 16.30 -0.90 -8.19
C VAL A 388 15.30 0.24 -8.30
N ILE A 389 15.48 1.14 -9.28
CA ILE A 389 14.54 2.23 -9.54
C ILE A 389 13.73 1.87 -10.79
N ALA A 390 12.41 1.90 -10.65
CA ALA A 390 11.46 1.69 -11.72
C ALA A 390 11.02 3.01 -12.36
N TYR A 391 10.37 2.92 -13.51
CA TYR A 391 9.54 4.01 -14.02
C TYR A 391 8.35 4.27 -13.07
N GLU A 392 7.85 5.50 -13.07
CA GLU A 392 6.67 5.88 -12.30
C GLU A 392 5.41 5.14 -12.75
N GLY A 393 5.27 4.97 -14.06
CA GLY A 393 4.03 4.62 -14.72
C GLY A 393 4.19 3.63 -15.87
N LEU A 394 3.07 3.01 -16.25
CA LEU A 394 2.93 2.13 -17.41
C LEU A 394 1.68 2.54 -18.19
N ILE A 395 1.86 3.00 -19.42
CA ILE A 395 0.80 3.65 -20.21
C ILE A 395 0.53 2.93 -21.53
N LYS A 396 -0.72 2.98 -21.99
CA LYS A 396 -1.12 2.41 -23.29
C LYS A 396 -0.66 3.27 -24.46
N LYS A 397 -0.78 4.59 -24.34
CA LYS A 397 -0.27 5.54 -25.34
C LYS A 397 0.54 6.61 -24.64
N SER A 398 1.81 6.77 -25.01
CA SER A 398 2.67 7.79 -24.41
C SER A 398 2.05 9.19 -24.50
N HIS A 399 2.01 9.88 -23.36
CA HIS A 399 1.66 11.30 -23.30
C HIS A 399 2.86 12.21 -23.63
N LEU A 400 4.09 11.66 -23.59
CA LEU A 400 5.29 12.36 -24.03
C LEU A 400 5.41 12.28 -25.56
N LYS A 401 5.33 13.43 -26.21
CA LYS A 401 5.35 13.57 -27.68
C LYS A 401 6.52 12.87 -28.36
N LYS A 402 7.71 12.88 -27.73
CA LYS A 402 8.93 12.20 -28.22
C LYS A 402 8.75 10.68 -28.38
N TYR A 403 7.83 10.09 -27.61
CA TYR A 403 7.62 8.65 -27.50
C TYR A 403 6.22 8.21 -27.96
N GLU A 404 5.48 9.06 -28.67
CA GLU A 404 4.09 8.81 -29.08
C GLU A 404 3.93 7.58 -30.01
N ASN A 405 5.02 7.16 -30.66
CA ASN A 405 5.06 6.03 -31.60
C ASN A 405 5.51 4.70 -30.97
N LEU A 406 5.85 4.67 -29.67
CA LEU A 406 6.19 3.42 -28.99
C LEU A 406 4.95 2.52 -28.88
N GLU A 407 5.16 1.21 -29.02
CA GLU A 407 4.09 0.23 -28.87
C GLU A 407 3.80 -0.02 -27.38
N ALA A 408 2.52 -0.12 -27.03
CA ALA A 408 2.08 -0.46 -25.67
C ALA A 408 2.54 -1.86 -25.24
N PRO A 409 2.73 -2.13 -23.93
CA PRO A 409 2.81 -1.16 -22.86
C PRO A 409 4.06 -0.27 -23.00
N VAL A 410 3.97 0.98 -22.55
CA VAL A 410 5.11 1.91 -22.50
C VAL A 410 5.44 2.23 -21.05
N ALA A 411 6.62 1.83 -20.57
CA ALA A 411 7.11 2.26 -19.25
C ALA A 411 7.64 3.70 -19.32
N ILE A 412 7.12 4.56 -18.45
CA ILE A 412 7.21 6.03 -18.56
C ILE A 412 7.09 6.70 -17.19
N GLY A 413 7.39 7.99 -17.08
CA GLY A 413 7.01 8.79 -15.92
C GLY A 413 6.73 10.24 -16.26
N ASP A 414 6.10 10.94 -15.32
CA ASP A 414 5.60 12.31 -15.53
C ASP A 414 6.64 13.37 -15.13
N GLY A 415 7.71 12.95 -14.46
CA GLY A 415 8.81 13.79 -13.98
C GLY A 415 9.22 14.96 -14.88
N PRO A 416 9.45 14.74 -16.19
CA PRO A 416 9.85 15.80 -17.12
C PRO A 416 8.83 16.94 -17.26
N ASN A 417 7.55 16.67 -16.98
CA ASN A 417 6.45 17.64 -17.10
C ASN A 417 6.14 18.37 -15.78
N TRP A 418 6.76 17.99 -14.66
CA TRP A 418 6.47 18.59 -13.35
C TRP A 418 6.93 20.06 -13.25
N ILE A 419 8.06 20.39 -13.87
CA ILE A 419 8.60 21.75 -13.94
C ILE A 419 9.48 21.91 -15.18
N GLU A 420 9.52 23.11 -15.75
CA GLU A 420 10.44 23.42 -16.84
C GLU A 420 11.89 23.15 -16.42
N GLY A 421 12.63 22.42 -17.27
CA GLY A 421 14.03 22.09 -17.03
C GLY A 421 14.28 20.76 -16.30
N ASN A 422 13.24 20.04 -15.85
CA ASN A 422 13.43 18.68 -15.34
C ASN A 422 14.01 17.76 -16.43
N PRO A 423 15.02 16.92 -16.10
CA PRO A 423 15.66 16.05 -17.08
C PRO A 423 14.80 14.82 -17.41
N ASP A 424 15.03 14.23 -18.59
CA ASP A 424 14.34 12.99 -19.01
C ASP A 424 14.46 11.85 -17.96
N VAL A 425 15.55 11.77 -17.18
CA VAL A 425 15.72 10.74 -16.13
C VAL A 425 14.73 10.86 -14.96
N SER A 426 14.04 11.99 -14.81
CA SER A 426 13.01 12.16 -13.77
C SER A 426 11.77 11.28 -14.03
N GLN A 427 11.72 10.54 -15.14
CA GLN A 427 10.76 9.44 -15.35
C GLN A 427 11.00 8.24 -14.42
N PHE A 428 12.22 8.09 -13.89
CA PHE A 428 12.56 7.05 -12.91
C PHE A 428 12.11 7.49 -11.51
N SER A 429 11.08 6.81 -11.00
CA SER A 429 10.40 7.11 -9.75
C SER A 429 11.12 6.46 -8.57
N VAL A 430 11.85 7.27 -7.82
CA VAL A 430 12.52 6.82 -6.60
C VAL A 430 11.48 6.58 -5.52
N TYR A 431 10.50 7.48 -5.36
CA TYR A 431 9.44 7.33 -4.37
C TYR A 431 8.61 6.06 -4.60
N GLY A 432 8.13 5.81 -5.83
CA GLY A 432 7.31 4.64 -6.14
C GLY A 432 8.06 3.32 -5.97
N SER A 433 9.38 3.34 -6.23
CA SER A 433 10.26 2.20 -5.98
C SER A 433 10.48 1.95 -4.48
N GLY A 434 10.44 2.99 -3.64
CA GLY A 434 10.61 2.86 -2.19
C GLY A 434 9.50 2.05 -1.48
N HIS A 435 8.32 1.94 -2.10
CA HIS A 435 7.18 1.22 -1.54
C HIS A 435 7.22 -0.30 -1.81
N VAL A 436 8.22 -0.80 -2.56
CA VAL A 436 8.37 -2.22 -2.93
C VAL A 436 8.38 -3.17 -1.74
N GLY A 437 8.73 -2.71 -0.54
CA GLY A 437 8.71 -3.50 0.68
C GLY A 437 7.32 -4.04 1.07
N ILE A 438 6.23 -3.40 0.62
CA ILE A 438 4.86 -3.93 0.78
C ILE A 438 4.74 -5.28 0.06
N ALA A 439 5.07 -5.31 -1.23
CA ALA A 439 5.12 -6.55 -1.99
C ALA A 439 6.17 -7.52 -1.44
N GLY A 440 7.34 -7.01 -1.04
CA GLY A 440 8.45 -7.80 -0.51
C GLY A 440 8.16 -8.51 0.82
N ALA A 441 7.24 -8.00 1.63
CA ALA A 441 6.82 -8.63 2.88
C ALA A 441 5.60 -9.54 2.72
N ILE A 442 4.77 -9.29 1.70
CA ILE A 442 3.56 -10.06 1.42
C ILE A 442 3.88 -11.31 0.58
N ILE A 443 4.65 -11.19 -0.49
CA ILE A 443 4.71 -12.20 -1.55
C ILE A 443 5.87 -13.18 -1.33
N GLU A 444 5.54 -14.45 -1.18
CA GLU A 444 6.48 -15.57 -1.22
C GLU A 444 6.15 -16.48 -2.42
N LYS A 445 7.17 -16.85 -3.21
CA LYS A 445 7.03 -17.82 -4.31
C LYS A 445 6.93 -19.23 -3.75
N THR A 446 6.17 -20.10 -4.43
CA THR A 446 6.12 -21.53 -4.12
C THR A 446 6.85 -22.35 -5.19
N ASP A 447 6.87 -23.68 -5.02
CA ASP A 447 7.34 -24.62 -6.04
C ASP A 447 6.42 -24.72 -7.27
N VAL A 448 5.21 -24.13 -7.20
CA VAL A 448 4.34 -23.85 -8.35
C VAL A 448 4.32 -22.33 -8.56
N PRO A 449 5.10 -21.77 -9.50
CA PRO A 449 5.35 -20.33 -9.61
C PRO A 449 4.10 -19.44 -9.66
N GLU A 450 3.00 -19.93 -10.22
CA GLU A 450 1.73 -19.22 -10.38
C GLU A 450 0.83 -19.27 -9.12
N ILE A 451 1.24 -20.01 -8.09
CA ILE A 451 0.59 -20.03 -6.78
C ILE A 451 1.49 -19.28 -5.80
N LEU A 452 1.07 -18.07 -5.45
CA LEU A 452 1.76 -17.24 -4.47
C LEU A 452 1.32 -17.62 -3.05
N LYS A 453 2.26 -17.59 -2.11
CA LYS A 453 1.98 -17.64 -0.67
C LYS A 453 2.02 -16.19 -0.16
N LEU A 454 0.85 -15.65 0.15
CA LEU A 454 0.67 -14.24 0.52
C LEU A 454 0.54 -14.13 2.04
N ASN A 455 1.48 -13.42 2.69
CA ASN A 455 1.46 -13.20 4.13
C ASN A 455 0.39 -12.17 4.51
N CYS A 456 -0.72 -12.63 5.09
CA CYS A 456 -1.83 -11.76 5.48
C CYS A 456 -1.59 -10.97 6.78
N LEU A 457 -0.46 -11.16 7.46
CA LEU A 457 -0.07 -10.38 8.64
C LEU A 457 0.94 -9.28 8.33
N ALA A 458 1.57 -9.31 7.15
CA ALA A 458 2.70 -8.44 6.82
C ALA A 458 2.37 -6.95 6.97
N THR A 459 1.18 -6.56 6.55
CA THR A 459 0.70 -5.16 6.54
C THR A 459 -0.54 -4.95 7.40
N ASP A 460 -0.84 -5.91 8.26
CA ASP A 460 -1.97 -5.88 9.18
C ASP A 460 -1.59 -5.16 10.49
N PHE A 461 -1.34 -3.86 10.37
CA PHE A 461 -0.87 -3.03 11.48
C PHE A 461 -1.94 -2.85 12.56
N TYR A 462 -1.49 -2.72 13.81
CA TYR A 462 -2.37 -2.58 14.99
C TYR A 462 -3.40 -3.70 15.13
N ARG A 463 -3.06 -4.93 14.70
CA ARG A 463 -3.88 -6.12 14.93
C ARG A 463 -3.72 -6.65 16.34
N GLY A 464 -4.72 -7.40 16.80
CA GLY A 464 -4.56 -8.27 17.98
C GLY A 464 -3.65 -9.47 17.70
N GLU A 465 -3.38 -10.26 18.75
CA GLU A 465 -2.59 -11.49 18.63
C GLU A 465 -3.14 -12.43 17.55
N ALA A 466 -2.25 -12.99 16.73
CA ALA A 466 -2.60 -13.82 15.59
C ALA A 466 -1.52 -14.83 15.26
N TYR A 467 -1.93 -16.02 14.81
CA TYR A 467 -1.02 -17.00 14.23
C TYR A 467 -0.67 -16.66 12.77
N PRO A 468 0.50 -17.07 12.27
CA PRO A 468 0.87 -16.90 10.86
C PRO A 468 -0.26 -17.35 9.93
N THR A 469 -0.67 -16.45 9.04
CA THR A 469 -1.84 -16.61 8.18
C THR A 469 -1.46 -16.30 6.74
N PHE A 470 -1.76 -17.21 5.82
CA PHE A 470 -1.38 -17.08 4.41
C PHE A 470 -2.52 -17.37 3.46
N LEU A 471 -2.70 -16.49 2.48
CA LEU A 471 -3.59 -16.71 1.35
C LEU A 471 -2.81 -17.37 0.21
N MET A 472 -3.39 -18.43 -0.36
CA MET A 472 -2.84 -19.11 -1.54
C MET A 472 -3.95 -19.38 -2.54
N TYR A 473 -3.84 -18.81 -3.74
CA TYR A 473 -4.81 -18.97 -4.82
C TYR A 473 -4.24 -19.85 -5.92
N ASN A 474 -5.03 -20.85 -6.35
CA ASN A 474 -4.70 -21.70 -7.48
C ASN A 474 -5.39 -21.18 -8.75
N PRO A 475 -4.63 -20.64 -9.73
CA PRO A 475 -5.20 -20.12 -10.97
C PRO A 475 -5.52 -21.20 -12.01
N PHE A 476 -5.19 -22.46 -11.76
CA PHE A 476 -5.44 -23.56 -12.70
C PHE A 476 -6.87 -24.10 -12.53
N ASP A 477 -7.44 -24.66 -13.60
CA ASP A 477 -8.78 -25.30 -13.54
C ASP A 477 -8.78 -26.56 -12.65
N GLY A 478 -7.64 -27.24 -12.57
CA GLY A 478 -7.44 -28.44 -11.75
C GLY A 478 -6.75 -28.13 -10.42
N GLU A 479 -6.85 -29.07 -9.48
CA GLU A 479 -6.12 -28.99 -8.22
C GLU A 479 -4.59 -28.99 -8.43
N LYS A 480 -3.89 -28.29 -7.54
CA LYS A 480 -2.42 -28.26 -7.49
C LYS A 480 -1.97 -28.56 -6.07
N THR A 481 -0.86 -29.29 -5.97
CA THR A 481 -0.20 -29.53 -4.69
C THR A 481 1.07 -28.70 -4.63
N VAL A 482 1.21 -27.95 -3.55
CA VAL A 482 2.38 -27.08 -3.31
C VAL A 482 3.10 -27.49 -2.04
N THR A 483 4.41 -27.29 -2.05
CA THR A 483 5.26 -27.46 -0.87
C THR A 483 5.07 -26.25 0.04
N TYR A 484 4.50 -26.49 1.22
CA TYR A 484 4.25 -25.45 2.22
C TYR A 484 5.35 -25.48 3.28
N GLN A 485 6.07 -24.35 3.43
CA GLN A 485 7.04 -24.15 4.49
C GLN A 485 6.41 -23.34 5.63
N THR A 486 6.46 -23.89 6.85
CA THR A 486 5.96 -23.21 8.05
C THR A 486 6.92 -22.10 8.47
N GLN A 487 6.40 -20.98 8.95
CA GLN A 487 7.22 -19.91 9.54
C GLN A 487 7.62 -20.21 10.99
N THR A 488 6.92 -21.13 11.65
CA THR A 488 7.21 -21.54 13.02
C THR A 488 8.25 -22.65 13.12
N THR A 489 8.98 -22.70 14.25
CA THR A 489 9.96 -23.76 14.59
C THR A 489 9.35 -24.93 15.36
N THR A 490 8.11 -24.77 15.82
CA THR A 490 7.34 -25.79 16.54
C THR A 490 6.38 -26.51 15.61
N ASN A 491 5.94 -27.72 15.97
CA ASN A 491 4.95 -28.42 15.17
C ASN A 491 3.59 -27.68 15.18
N VAL A 492 3.03 -27.49 13.99
CA VAL A 492 1.73 -26.84 13.78
C VAL A 492 0.76 -27.74 13.02
N ASP A 493 -0.53 -27.49 13.21
CA ASP A 493 -1.57 -27.95 12.30
C ASP A 493 -1.88 -26.82 11.31
N LEU A 494 -2.09 -27.16 10.04
CA LEU A 494 -2.46 -26.18 9.01
C LEU A 494 -3.98 -26.12 8.90
N TYR A 495 -4.58 -25.09 9.49
CA TYR A 495 -6.03 -24.86 9.48
C TYR A 495 -6.43 -23.94 8.34
N ASP A 496 -7.37 -24.37 7.50
CA ASP A 496 -7.93 -23.52 6.45
C ASP A 496 -9.21 -22.83 6.93
N ALA A 497 -9.15 -21.50 7.04
CA ALA A 497 -10.26 -20.67 7.49
C ALA A 497 -11.42 -20.60 6.49
N ILE A 498 -11.20 -20.96 5.21
CA ILE A 498 -12.29 -21.02 4.22
C ILE A 498 -13.12 -22.29 4.38
N SER A 499 -12.47 -23.45 4.45
CA SER A 499 -13.19 -24.73 4.61
C SER A 499 -13.44 -25.13 6.06
N HIS A 500 -12.87 -24.40 7.02
CA HIS A 500 -12.84 -24.70 8.45
C HIS A 500 -12.32 -26.12 8.76
N LYS A 501 -11.31 -26.57 8.00
CA LYS A 501 -10.70 -27.90 8.15
C LYS A 501 -9.21 -27.79 8.43
N VAL A 502 -8.71 -28.69 9.26
CA VAL A 502 -7.27 -28.94 9.38
C VAL A 502 -6.84 -29.76 8.16
N LEU A 503 -6.04 -29.15 7.28
CA LEU A 503 -5.53 -29.73 6.04
C LEU A 503 -4.37 -30.71 6.31
N LEU A 504 -3.46 -30.34 7.21
CA LEU A 504 -2.33 -31.15 7.64
C LEU A 504 -2.14 -31.03 9.15
N LYS A 505 -1.69 -32.12 9.78
CA LYS A 505 -1.45 -32.17 11.23
C LYS A 505 0.03 -32.34 11.53
N ASN A 506 0.48 -31.76 12.64
CA ASN A 506 1.81 -31.96 13.21
C ASN A 506 2.96 -31.72 12.21
N VAL A 507 2.84 -30.67 11.40
CA VAL A 507 3.84 -30.22 10.44
C VAL A 507 4.95 -29.52 11.20
N SER A 508 6.18 -30.02 11.11
CA SER A 508 7.33 -29.48 11.84
C SER A 508 8.10 -28.39 11.08
N LYS A 509 8.11 -28.47 9.74
CA LYS A 509 8.83 -27.51 8.88
C LYS A 509 8.25 -27.44 7.47
N VAL A 510 7.93 -28.59 6.90
CA VAL A 510 7.46 -28.70 5.51
C VAL A 510 6.28 -29.66 5.43
N GLY A 511 5.26 -29.27 4.67
CA GLY A 511 4.10 -30.09 4.33
C GLY A 511 3.74 -29.98 2.84
N LYS A 512 2.83 -30.84 2.37
CA LYS A 512 2.24 -30.76 1.03
C LYS A 512 0.76 -30.49 1.12
N ILE A 513 0.33 -29.32 0.64
CA ILE A 513 -1.08 -28.91 0.69
C ILE A 513 -1.66 -28.94 -0.72
N THR A 514 -2.91 -29.38 -0.84
CA THR A 514 -3.64 -29.37 -2.10
C THR A 514 -4.63 -28.20 -2.13
N ILE A 515 -4.53 -27.38 -3.17
CA ILE A 515 -5.37 -26.20 -3.39
C ILE A 515 -6.30 -26.54 -4.58
N PRO A 516 -7.63 -26.51 -4.39
CA PRO A 516 -8.59 -26.76 -5.47
C PRO A 516 -8.41 -25.76 -6.63
N GLY A 517 -8.81 -26.14 -7.85
CA GLY A 517 -8.72 -25.25 -9.00
C GLY A 517 -9.59 -24.00 -8.86
N LEU A 518 -9.12 -22.88 -9.41
CA LEU A 518 -9.77 -21.56 -9.39
C LEU A 518 -10.26 -21.15 -7.99
N SER A 519 -9.46 -21.46 -6.97
CA SER A 519 -9.89 -21.35 -5.59
C SER A 519 -8.71 -21.06 -4.65
N SER A 520 -9.04 -20.47 -3.52
CA SER A 520 -8.09 -20.11 -2.47
C SER A 520 -8.11 -21.08 -1.29
N ARG A 521 -6.97 -21.13 -0.58
CA ARG A 521 -6.86 -21.58 0.81
C ARG A 521 -6.39 -20.41 1.66
N LEU A 522 -6.99 -20.21 2.82
CA LEU A 522 -6.55 -19.23 3.83
C LEU A 522 -6.00 -20.01 5.03
N ILE A 523 -4.70 -20.26 5.00
CA ILE A 523 -4.02 -21.24 5.87
C ILE A 523 -3.45 -20.55 7.09
N ILE A 524 -3.71 -21.12 8.25
CA ILE A 524 -3.29 -20.62 9.56
C ILE A 524 -2.46 -21.69 10.26
N GLU A 525 -1.26 -21.31 10.67
CA GLU A 525 -0.35 -22.16 11.43
C GLU A 525 -0.74 -22.19 12.92
N ILE A 526 -1.68 -23.05 13.30
CA ILE A 526 -2.11 -23.19 14.70
C ILE A 526 -1.23 -24.22 15.42
N PRO A 527 -0.99 -24.11 16.74
CA PRO A 527 -0.23 -25.12 17.48
C PRO A 527 -0.81 -26.53 17.29
N SER A 528 0.05 -27.51 17.10
CA SER A 528 -0.37 -28.90 16.85
C SER A 528 -1.36 -29.40 17.92
N ARG A 529 -2.43 -30.07 17.48
CA ARG A 529 -3.51 -30.62 18.33
C ARG A 529 -4.36 -29.56 19.04
N SER A 530 -4.32 -28.30 18.60
CA SER A 530 -5.22 -27.27 19.11
C SER A 530 -6.68 -27.64 18.87
N LYS A 531 -7.52 -27.38 19.87
CA LYS A 531 -8.97 -27.51 19.73
C LYS A 531 -9.55 -26.21 19.16
N ILE A 532 -10.21 -26.30 18.00
CA ILE A 532 -10.95 -25.17 17.44
C ILE A 532 -12.30 -25.04 18.14
N VAL A 533 -12.57 -23.86 18.68
CA VAL A 533 -13.83 -23.55 19.39
C VAL A 533 -14.50 -22.35 18.72
N LEU A 534 -15.78 -22.49 18.37
CA LEU A 534 -16.61 -21.37 17.94
C LEU A 534 -17.25 -20.71 19.15
N LYS A 535 -17.05 -19.41 19.32
CA LYS A 535 -17.66 -18.59 20.37
C LYS A 535 -17.91 -17.18 19.84
N ASP A 536 -19.10 -16.63 20.07
CA ASP A 536 -19.45 -15.24 19.72
C ASP A 536 -19.12 -14.86 18.26
N GLY A 537 -19.36 -15.78 17.31
CA GLY A 537 -19.08 -15.56 15.89
C GLY A 537 -17.60 -15.63 15.49
N LYS A 538 -16.72 -16.10 16.39
CA LYS A 538 -15.27 -16.21 16.17
C LYS A 538 -14.79 -17.63 16.44
N TYR A 539 -13.86 -18.11 15.64
CA TYR A 539 -13.15 -19.37 15.85
C TYR A 539 -11.86 -19.11 16.61
N TYR A 540 -11.59 -19.93 17.63
CA TYR A 540 -10.43 -19.80 18.49
C TYR A 540 -9.58 -21.07 18.49
N ALA A 541 -8.26 -20.88 18.53
CA ALA A 541 -7.29 -21.89 18.92
C ALA A 541 -6.47 -21.31 20.09
N ASN A 542 -6.49 -21.98 21.25
CA ASN A 542 -5.78 -21.54 22.46
C ASN A 542 -6.05 -20.06 22.84
N ASN A 543 -7.33 -19.64 22.76
CA ASN A 543 -7.81 -18.27 23.01
C ASN A 543 -7.38 -17.20 21.98
N ILE A 544 -6.64 -17.58 20.94
CA ILE A 544 -6.29 -16.69 19.82
C ILE A 544 -7.32 -16.89 18.70
N VAL A 545 -7.81 -15.79 18.12
CA VAL A 545 -8.77 -15.84 17.01
C VAL A 545 -8.07 -16.35 15.76
N VAL A 546 -8.66 -17.37 15.14
CA VAL A 546 -8.17 -17.96 13.88
C VAL A 546 -9.12 -17.71 12.72
N SER A 547 -10.38 -17.37 12.94
CA SER A 547 -11.28 -17.04 11.83
C SER A 547 -12.51 -16.31 12.37
N TYR A 548 -13.07 -15.42 11.56
CA TYR A 548 -14.33 -14.73 11.82
C TYR A 548 -15.42 -15.33 10.93
N LEU A 549 -16.65 -15.38 11.43
CA LEU A 549 -17.80 -15.99 10.75
C LEU A 549 -18.53 -15.01 9.83
#